data_AF-A0A6N8USV2-F1
#
_entry.id   AF-A0A6N8USV2-F1
#
_cell.length_a   1.000
_cell.length_b   1.000
_cell.length_c   1.000
_cell.angle_alpha   90.00
_cell.angle_beta   90.00
_cell.angle_gamma   90.00
#
_symmetry.space_group_name_H-M   'P 1'
#
loop_
_entity.id
_entity.type
_entity.pdbx_description
1 polymer ?
#
loop_
_entity_poly.entity_id
_entity_poly.type
_entity_poly.pdbx_seq_one_letter_code
_entity_poly.pdbx_strand_id
1 'polypeptide(L)' 'AAEMERYLAFFRTARPLDGTDRVMIPGEPENRSRADRLANGIPLTDTTWESICSAGDNYGVRAPALVSEAIAS' A
#
# COMPACT_ATOMS: atom_id res chain seq x y z
N ALA A 1 4.83 -27.39 -9.19
CA ALA A 1 5.59 -26.36 -8.45
C ALA A 1 6.77 -25.85 -9.27
N ALA A 2 7.79 -26.68 -9.54
CA ALA A 2 9.04 -26.25 -10.21
C ALA A 2 8.88 -25.61 -11.60
N GLU A 3 7.90 -26.02 -12.42
CA GLU A 3 7.67 -25.39 -13.74
C GLU A 3 7.13 -23.96 -13.63
N MET A 4 6.23 -23.72 -12.67
CA MET A 4 5.71 -22.39 -12.42
C MET A 4 6.79 -21.45 -11.87
N GLU A 5 7.66 -21.96 -10.99
CA GLU A 5 8.80 -21.19 -10.47
C GLU A 5 9.77 -20.79 -11.58
N ARG A 6 10.10 -21.72 -12.49
CA ARG A 6 10.93 -21.41 -13.67
C ARG A 6 10.28 -20.37 -14.58
N TYR A 7 8.98 -20.50 -14.83
CA TYR A 7 8.25 -19.54 -15.65
C TYR A 7 8.24 -18.14 -15.02
N LEU A 8 7.96 -18.04 -13.72
CA LEU A 8 8.00 -16.77 -13.01
C LEU A 8 9.42 -16.18 -12.97
N ALA A 9 10.46 -17.01 -12.83
CA ALA A 9 11.84 -16.56 -12.89
C ALA A 9 12.20 -16.01 -14.28
N PHE A 10 11.80 -16.68 -15.36
CA PHE A 10 11.96 -16.18 -16.72
C PHE A 10 11.19 -14.88 -16.95
N PHE A 11 9.94 -14.80 -16.51
CA PHE A 11 9.11 -13.60 -16.70
C PHE A 11 9.75 -12.34 -16.07
N ARG A 12 10.45 -12.50 -14.95
CA ARG A 12 11.15 -11.40 -14.25
C ARG A 12 12.39 -10.88 -14.98
N THR A 13 12.94 -11.62 -15.94
CA THR A 13 14.12 -11.15 -16.71
C THR A 13 13.74 -10.22 -17.85
N ALA A 14 12.44 -10.03 -18.10
CA ALA A 14 11.96 -9.08 -19.10
C ALA A 14 12.43 -7.64 -18.77
N ARG A 15 12.67 -6.86 -19.82
CA ARG A 15 13.14 -5.47 -19.69
C ARG A 15 12.06 -4.63 -18.96
N PRO A 16 12.38 -3.98 -17.85
CA PRO A 16 11.45 -3.07 -17.19
C PRO A 16 11.14 -1.86 -18.07
N LEU A 17 9.98 -1.23 -17.82
CA LEU A 17 9.67 0.07 -18.42
C LEU A 17 10.60 1.13 -17.81
N ASP A 18 10.96 2.16 -18.60
CA ASP A 18 11.76 3.27 -18.10
C ASP A 18 11.08 3.92 -16.88
N GLY A 19 11.86 4.14 -15.81
CA GLY A 19 11.35 4.62 -14.52
C GLY A 19 10.83 3.52 -13.57
N THR A 20 10.97 2.24 -13.92
CA THR A 20 10.66 1.11 -13.03
C THR A 20 11.90 0.24 -12.78
N ASP A 21 12.15 -0.14 -11.52
CA ASP A 21 13.35 -0.89 -11.17
C ASP A 21 13.34 -2.33 -11.68
N ARG A 22 12.15 -2.95 -11.77
CA ARG A 22 11.99 -4.35 -12.17
C ARG A 22 10.57 -4.68 -12.62
N VAL A 23 10.45 -5.75 -13.43
CA VAL A 23 9.17 -6.39 -13.72
C VAL A 23 8.67 -7.12 -12.47
N MET A 24 7.42 -6.84 -12.09
CA MET A 24 6.75 -7.48 -10.95
C MET A 24 5.75 -8.52 -11.44
N ILE A 25 5.60 -9.60 -10.68
CA ILE A 25 4.57 -10.62 -10.92
C ILE A 25 3.29 -10.28 -10.17
N PRO A 26 2.13 -10.83 -10.56
CA PRO A 26 0.89 -10.66 -9.81
C PRO A 26 1.06 -11.02 -8.33
N GLY A 27 0.56 -10.17 -7.43
CA GLY A 27 0.68 -10.31 -5.98
C GLY A 27 1.90 -9.62 -5.37
N GLU A 28 2.98 -9.36 -6.11
CA GLU A 28 4.13 -8.62 -5.58
C GLU A 28 3.85 -7.15 -5.29
N PRO A 29 3.20 -6.38 -6.18
CA PRO A 29 2.85 -4.98 -5.88
C PRO A 29 2.02 -4.88 -4.60
N GLU A 30 1.05 -5.77 -4.42
CA GLU A 30 0.16 -5.84 -3.27
C GLU A 30 0.92 -6.22 -1.99
N ASN A 31 1.83 -7.21 -2.06
CA ASN A 31 2.66 -7.61 -0.93
C ASN A 31 3.62 -6.48 -0.50
N ARG A 32 4.21 -5.77 -1.47
CA ARG A 32 5.05 -4.59 -1.20
C ARG A 32 4.25 -3.48 -0.54
N SER A 33 3.09 -3.13 -1.11
CA SER A 33 2.22 -2.08 -0.55
C SER A 33 1.70 -2.45 0.84
N ARG A 34 1.40 -3.73 1.10
CA ARG A 34 1.00 -4.20 2.44
C ARG A 34 2.15 -4.05 3.44
N ALA A 35 3.35 -4.50 3.09
CA ALA A 35 4.51 -4.40 3.99
C ALA A 35 4.82 -2.94 4.34
N ASP A 36 4.79 -2.06 3.35
CA ASP A 36 4.98 -0.61 3.52
C ASP A 36 3.90 -0.01 4.43
N ARG A 37 2.62 -0.28 4.16
CA ARG A 37 1.50 0.26 4.97
C ARG A 37 1.47 -0.25 6.41
N LEU A 38 1.98 -1.46 6.65
CA LEU A 38 2.13 -1.99 8.01
C LEU A 38 3.26 -1.30 8.78
N ALA A 39 4.33 -0.90 8.10
CA ALA A 39 5.48 -0.24 8.71
C ALA A 39 5.29 1.28 8.86
N ASN A 40 4.72 1.92 7.83
CA ASN A 40 4.71 3.37 7.66
C ASN A 40 3.30 3.97 7.78
N GLY A 41 2.27 3.14 7.98
CA GLY A 41 0.87 3.57 8.05
C GLY A 41 0.19 3.61 6.67
N ILE A 42 -1.13 3.80 6.68
CA ILE A 42 -1.95 3.83 5.47
C ILE A 42 -2.13 5.29 5.03
N PRO A 43 -1.65 5.69 3.84
CA PRO A 43 -1.92 7.02 3.33
C PRO A 43 -3.41 7.16 2.99
N LEU A 44 -4.05 8.19 3.54
CA LEU A 44 -5.42 8.58 3.24
C LEU A 44 -5.43 10.04 2.77
N THR A 45 -6.33 10.38 1.86
CA THR A 45 -6.57 11.78 1.52
C THR A 45 -7.40 12.45 2.61
N ASP A 46 -7.24 13.75 2.80
CA ASP A 46 -7.99 14.52 3.80
C ASP A 46 -9.49 14.34 3.62
N THR A 47 -10.00 14.44 2.39
CA THR A 47 -11.42 14.22 2.07
C THR A 47 -11.91 12.81 2.45
N THR A 48 -11.06 11.79 2.29
CA THR A 48 -11.42 10.42 2.67
C THR A 48 -11.50 10.30 4.19
N TRP A 49 -10.54 10.91 4.90
CA TRP A 49 -10.53 10.92 6.36
C TRP A 49 -11.74 11.67 6.94
N GLU A 50 -12.06 12.85 6.41
CA GLU A 50 -13.25 13.62 6.78
C GLU A 50 -14.55 12.84 6.59
N SER A 51 -14.64 12.08 5.49
CA SER A 51 -15.81 11.24 5.22
C SER A 51 -15.95 10.10 6.25
N ILE A 52 -14.84 9.48 6.65
CA ILE A 52 -14.82 8.44 7.70
C ILE A 52 -15.27 9.03 9.04
N CYS A 53 -14.72 10.19 9.43
CA CYS A 53 -15.07 10.87 10.67
C CYS A 53 -16.55 11.24 10.72
N SER A 54 -17.08 11.84 9.64
CA SER A 54 -18.49 12.21 9.52
C SER A 54 -19.42 11.01 9.63
N ALA A 55 -19.02 9.85 9.07
CA ALA A 55 -19.77 8.62 9.21
C ALA A 55 -19.78 8.10 10.66
N GLY A 56 -18.66 8.23 11.38
CA GLY A 56 -18.55 7.86 12.80
C GLY A 56 -19.42 8.73 13.71
N ASP A 57 -19.47 10.03 13.46
CA ASP A 57 -20.25 10.99 14.24
C ASP A 57 -21.75 10.66 14.25
N ASN A 58 -22.30 10.14 13.13
CA ASN A 58 -23.69 9.69 13.04
C ASN A 58 -24.03 8.57 14.04
N TYR A 59 -23.03 7.84 14.51
CA TYR A 59 -23.17 6.73 15.47
C TYR A 59 -22.46 7.02 16.80
N GLY A 60 -22.01 8.26 17.04
CA GLY A 60 -21.31 8.66 18.26
C GLY A 60 -19.90 8.10 18.40
N VAL A 61 -19.28 7.62 17.31
CA VAL A 61 -17.90 7.12 17.28
C VAL A 61 -16.97 8.27 16.89
N ARG A 62 -16.21 8.78 17.86
CA ARG A 62 -15.26 9.87 17.62
C ARG A 62 -13.93 9.37 17.06
N ALA A 63 -13.37 10.14 16.14
CA ALA A 63 -12.03 9.91 15.63
C ALA A 63 -10.98 9.93 16.77
N PRO A 64 -9.93 9.10 16.68
CA PRO A 64 -8.84 9.12 17.65
C PRO A 64 -8.12 10.47 17.62
N ALA A 65 -7.54 10.87 18.75
CA ALA A 65 -6.66 12.03 18.80
C ALA A 65 -5.44 11.78 17.90
N LEU A 66 -5.16 12.71 16.99
CA LEU A 66 -3.97 12.64 16.13
C LEU A 66 -2.73 12.83 17.01
N VAL A 67 -1.77 11.91 16.92
CA VAL A 67 -0.46 12.03 17.57
C VAL A 67 0.40 12.90 16.66
N SER A 68 0.74 14.12 17.08
CA SER A 68 1.33 15.14 16.18
C SER A 68 2.85 14.99 15.94
N GLU A 69 3.44 13.81 16.06
CA GLU A 69 4.88 13.64 15.87
C GLU A 69 5.13 12.66 14.70
N ALA A 70 5.78 13.18 13.64
CA ALA A 70 6.53 12.40 12.64
C ALA A 70 5.86 11.88 11.34
N ILE A 71 5.04 12.70 10.63
CA ILE A 71 4.76 12.45 9.18
C ILE A 71 5.21 13.64 8.31
N ALA A 72 6.37 14.21 8.63
CA ALA A 72 7.08 15.12 7.74
C ALA A 72 8.54 14.69 7.65
N SER A 73 8.84 13.81 6.70
CA SER A 73 10.14 13.70 6.04
C SER A 73 9.96 13.18 4.63
#